data_AF-A0A9W8NHW1-F1
#
_entry.id   AF-A0A9W8NHW1-F1
#
_cell.length_a   1.000
_cell.length_b   1.000
_cell.length_c   1.000
_cell.angle_alpha   90.00
_cell.angle_beta   90.00
_cell.angle_gamma   90.00
#
_symmetry.space_group_name_H-M   'P 1'
#
loop_
_entity.id
_entity.type
_entity.pdbx_description
1 polymer ?
#
loop_
_entity_poly.entity_id
_entity_poly.type
_entity_poly.pdbx_seq_one_letter_code
_entity_poly.pdbx_strand_id
1 'polypeptide(L)'
;MAAPSEIDITDVTGRWSLNRGLSDSLDPFFTLQGIPWIIRKVINFASLELQYIKDSPSDTNTAPSFAFKQTVRPGGFDTNNRYVIDGEKRTETVPIFGEVTMHAKYLDRDEVTLEQTFGRGIEGDAEKDVALLEVTESAGMGWRGETLWVFEMINGEHRLCKYNIIRKNGQTATAKMVHDYLGPPN
;
A
#
# COMPACT_ATOMS: atom_id res chain seq x y z
N MET A 1 13.41 -10.18 -2.73
CA MET A 1 13.68 -11.32 -1.83
C MET A 1 12.60 -11.35 -0.75
N ALA A 2 12.54 -12.42 0.04
CA ALA A 2 11.75 -12.43 1.26
C ALA A 2 12.23 -11.34 2.24
N ALA A 3 11.32 -10.77 3.03
CA ALA A 3 11.69 -9.92 4.14
C ALA A 3 12.21 -10.78 5.31
N PRO A 4 13.16 -10.28 6.11
CA PRO A 4 13.51 -10.89 7.39
C PRO A 4 12.28 -11.16 8.27
N SER A 5 12.32 -12.20 9.08
CA SER A 5 11.23 -12.58 9.98
C SER A 5 10.98 -11.59 11.11
N GLU A 6 11.89 -10.64 11.35
CA GLU A 6 11.78 -9.61 12.38
C GLU A 6 10.97 -8.40 11.91
N ILE A 7 10.87 -8.18 10.60
CA ILE A 7 10.05 -7.10 10.04
C ILE A 7 8.57 -7.47 10.21
N ASP A 8 7.72 -6.53 10.57
CA ASP A 8 6.27 -6.72 10.65
C ASP A 8 5.53 -5.45 10.24
N ILE A 9 4.20 -5.42 10.35
CA ILE A 9 3.44 -4.26 9.87
C ILE A 9 3.67 -2.99 10.69
N THR A 10 4.06 -3.15 11.96
CA THR A 10 4.32 -2.02 12.88
C THR A 10 5.67 -1.36 12.59
N ASP A 11 6.53 -2.04 11.84
CA ASP A 11 7.78 -1.51 11.32
C ASP A 11 8.12 -2.10 9.95
N VAL A 12 7.63 -1.44 8.90
CA VAL A 12 7.91 -1.82 7.50
C VAL A 12 9.20 -1.18 6.94
N THR A 13 10.08 -0.67 7.81
CA THR A 13 11.29 0.06 7.41
C THR A 13 12.15 -0.77 6.44
N GLY A 14 12.46 -0.18 5.30
CA GLY A 14 13.21 -0.83 4.24
C GLY A 14 12.82 -0.38 2.84
N ARG A 15 13.44 -1.03 1.86
CA ARG A 15 13.15 -0.85 0.45
C ARG A 15 12.46 -2.08 -0.11
N TRP A 16 11.47 -1.84 -0.96
CA TRP A 16 10.55 -2.83 -1.46
C TRP A 16 10.34 -2.63 -2.95
N SER A 17 10.26 -3.71 -3.72
CA SER A 17 9.87 -3.65 -5.14
C SER A 17 8.61 -4.47 -5.39
N LEU A 18 7.77 -4.03 -6.33
CA LEU A 18 6.61 -4.81 -6.75
C LEU A 18 7.03 -6.08 -7.48
N ASN A 19 6.69 -7.25 -6.94
CA ASN A 19 6.85 -8.52 -7.62
C ASN A 19 5.69 -8.75 -8.59
N ARG A 20 5.91 -8.44 -9.87
CA ARG A 20 4.88 -8.57 -10.91
C ARG A 20 4.44 -10.00 -11.18
N GLY A 21 5.30 -10.99 -10.89
CA GLY A 21 4.97 -12.41 -11.08
C GLY A 21 4.01 -12.95 -10.02
N LEU A 22 3.99 -12.32 -8.84
CA LEU A 22 3.14 -12.69 -7.71
C LEU A 22 1.97 -11.71 -7.49
N SER A 23 1.92 -10.61 -8.23
CA SER A 23 0.89 -9.57 -8.10
C SER A 23 -0.18 -9.69 -9.18
N ASP A 24 -1.38 -9.24 -8.84
CA ASP A 24 -2.46 -9.05 -9.81
C ASP A 24 -2.15 -7.87 -10.75
N SER A 25 -2.88 -7.81 -11.87
CA SER A 25 -2.81 -6.65 -12.76
C SER A 25 -3.42 -5.41 -12.11
N LEU A 26 -2.70 -4.29 -12.17
CA LEU A 26 -3.17 -2.98 -11.73
C LEU A 26 -3.98 -2.22 -12.80
N ASP A 27 -4.15 -2.79 -14.00
CA ASP A 27 -4.85 -2.11 -15.09
C ASP A 27 -6.33 -1.79 -14.78
N PRO A 28 -7.14 -2.71 -14.20
CA PRO A 28 -8.51 -2.41 -13.81
C PRO A 28 -8.58 -1.29 -12.76
N PHE A 29 -7.64 -1.30 -11.81
CA PHE A 29 -7.50 -0.28 -10.75
C PHE A 29 -7.28 1.11 -11.36
N PHE A 30 -6.27 1.26 -12.22
CA PHE A 30 -5.99 2.54 -12.87
C PHE A 30 -7.07 2.97 -13.85
N THR A 31 -7.70 2.02 -14.54
CA THR A 31 -8.83 2.32 -15.45
C THR A 31 -9.98 2.95 -14.68
N LEU A 32 -10.34 2.37 -13.53
CA LEU A 32 -11.44 2.85 -12.72
C LEU A 32 -11.15 4.24 -12.14
N GLN A 33 -9.90 4.51 -11.75
CA GLN A 33 -9.48 5.83 -11.30
C GLN A 33 -9.46 6.90 -12.42
N GLY A 34 -9.58 6.49 -13.68
CA GLY A 34 -9.60 7.41 -14.84
C GLY A 34 -8.21 7.73 -15.40
N ILE A 35 -7.20 6.91 -15.10
CA ILE A 35 -5.85 7.10 -15.64
C ILE A 35 -5.85 6.82 -17.15
N PRO A 36 -5.34 7.76 -17.99
CA PRO A 36 -5.29 7.59 -19.43
C PRO A 36 -4.56 6.30 -19.85
N TRP A 37 -5.06 5.64 -20.90
CA TRP A 37 -4.55 4.35 -21.38
C TRP A 37 -3.03 4.34 -21.63
N ILE A 38 -2.49 5.42 -22.22
CA ILE A 38 -1.05 5.52 -22.49
C ILE A 38 -0.21 5.53 -21.22
N ILE A 39 -0.70 6.19 -20.15
CA ILE A 39 -0.04 6.22 -18.84
C ILE A 39 -0.11 4.84 -18.19
N ARG A 40 -1.24 4.15 -18.29
CA ARG A 40 -1.38 2.76 -17.79
C ARG A 40 -0.41 1.81 -18.47
N LYS A 41 -0.19 1.95 -19.77
CA LYS A 41 0.81 1.15 -20.50
C LYS A 41 2.22 1.39 -19.96
N VAL A 42 2.62 2.64 -19.75
CA VAL A 42 3.92 2.96 -19.14
C VAL A 42 4.06 2.34 -17.75
N ILE A 43 3.05 2.49 -16.88
CA ILE A 43 3.08 1.93 -15.52
C ILE A 43 3.16 0.39 -15.52
N ASN A 44 2.54 -0.28 -16.50
CA ASN A 44 2.62 -1.75 -16.59
C ASN A 44 4.04 -2.27 -16.91
N PHE A 45 4.86 -1.48 -17.61
CA PHE A 45 6.27 -1.82 -17.85
C PHE A 45 7.23 -1.22 -16.81
N ALA A 46 6.76 -0.31 -15.97
CA ALA A 46 7.61 0.39 -15.03
C ALA A 46 8.04 -0.49 -13.84
N SER A 47 9.24 -0.28 -13.31
CA SER A 47 9.59 -0.74 -11.97
C SER A 47 8.95 0.20 -10.94
N LEU A 48 8.43 -0.38 -9.87
CA LEU A 48 7.97 0.32 -8.68
C LEU A 48 8.91 -0.03 -7.53
N GLU A 49 9.60 0.97 -6.99
CA GLU A 49 10.38 0.85 -5.75
C GLU A 49 9.74 1.75 -4.68
N LEU A 50 9.55 1.20 -3.50
CA LEU A 50 9.01 1.86 -2.32
C LEU A 50 10.10 1.87 -1.25
N GLN A 51 10.31 3.00 -0.59
CA GLN A 51 11.16 3.12 0.59
C GLN A 51 10.32 3.63 1.76
N TYR A 52 10.39 2.92 2.88
CA TYR A 52 9.78 3.28 4.15
C TYR A 52 10.86 3.49 5.20
N ILE A 53 10.72 4.53 6.00
CA ILE A 53 11.56 4.81 7.16
C ILE A 53 10.62 5.13 8.32
N LYS A 54 10.62 4.30 9.37
CA LYS A 54 9.89 4.59 10.61
C LYS A 54 10.49 5.83 11.27
N ASP A 55 9.63 6.76 11.62
CA ASP A 55 10.04 7.94 12.36
C ASP A 55 10.51 7.48 13.75
N SER A 56 11.66 7.97 14.20
CA SER A 56 12.14 7.69 15.55
C SER A 56 11.09 8.12 16.58
N PRO A 57 10.87 7.36 17.66
CA PRO A 57 9.99 7.80 18.73
C PRO A 57 10.50 9.16 19.24
N SER A 58 9.70 10.21 19.08
CA SER A 58 9.96 11.48 19.75
C SER A 58 9.60 11.32 21.22
N ASP A 59 10.22 12.12 22.11
CA ASP A 59 9.91 12.14 23.55
C ASP A 59 8.45 12.53 23.85
N THR A 60 7.66 12.88 22.83
CA THR A 60 6.24 13.20 22.89
C THR A 60 5.39 12.02 22.39
N ASN A 61 4.25 11.81 23.04
CA ASN A 61 3.21 10.80 22.74
C ASN A 61 2.59 10.95 21.33
N THR A 62 3.42 10.82 20.30
CA THR A 62 3.10 11.13 18.90
C THR A 62 2.69 9.83 18.21
N ALA A 63 1.67 9.89 17.37
CA ALA A 63 1.20 8.71 16.66
C ALA A 63 2.32 8.07 15.80
N PRO A 64 2.34 6.73 15.66
CA PRO A 64 3.27 6.04 14.77
C PRO A 64 3.21 6.62 13.35
N SER A 65 4.38 6.79 12.74
CA SER A 65 4.49 7.36 11.40
C SER A 65 5.69 6.83 10.63
N PHE A 66 5.59 6.89 9.30
CA PHE A 66 6.63 6.48 8.37
C PHE A 66 6.83 7.56 7.30
N ALA A 67 8.08 7.96 7.05
CA ALA A 67 8.43 8.59 5.80
C ALA A 67 8.31 7.57 4.66
N PHE A 68 7.69 7.98 3.57
CA PHE A 68 7.43 7.16 2.39
C PHE A 68 7.97 7.82 1.14
N LYS A 69 8.71 7.05 0.35
CA LYS A 69 9.15 7.45 -0.99
C LYS A 69 8.77 6.37 -2.00
N GLN A 70 8.06 6.77 -3.02
CA GLN A 70 7.77 5.97 -4.19
C GLN A 70 8.64 6.42 -5.36
N THR A 71 9.24 5.46 -6.06
CA THR A 71 10.02 5.70 -7.27
C THR A 71 9.50 4.83 -8.41
N VAL A 72 9.09 5.46 -9.52
CA VAL A 72 8.55 4.77 -10.70
C VAL A 72 9.43 5.02 -11.92
N ARG A 73 9.91 3.96 -12.56
CA ARG A 73 10.81 4.05 -13.73
C ARG A 73 10.39 3.10 -14.85
N PRO A 74 10.26 3.54 -16.12
CA PRO A 74 10.32 4.93 -16.56
C PRO A 74 9.06 5.72 -16.17
N GLY A 75 9.10 7.04 -16.26
CA GLY A 75 7.91 7.89 -16.10
C GLY A 75 8.04 9.00 -15.05
N GLY A 76 9.00 8.89 -14.12
CA GLY A 76 9.28 9.98 -13.17
C GLY A 76 8.11 10.30 -12.23
N PHE A 77 7.20 9.34 -12.01
CA PHE A 77 6.04 9.47 -11.12
C PHE A 77 6.45 9.26 -9.65
N ASP A 78 7.52 9.92 -9.24
CA ASP A 78 8.06 9.79 -7.90
C ASP A 78 7.20 10.61 -6.94
N THR A 79 7.02 10.08 -5.75
CA THR A 79 6.23 10.75 -4.71
C THR A 79 6.94 10.59 -3.39
N ASN A 80 6.95 11.65 -2.58
CA ASN A 80 7.34 11.58 -1.19
C ASN A 80 6.12 11.97 -0.37
N ASN A 81 5.80 11.18 0.64
CA ASN A 81 4.72 11.47 1.59
C ASN A 81 5.13 10.96 2.97
N ARG A 82 4.29 11.21 3.98
CA ARG A 82 4.42 10.67 5.32
C ARG A 82 3.11 10.01 5.73
N TYR A 83 3.18 8.73 6.09
CA TYR A 83 2.06 8.04 6.72
C TYR A 83 2.02 8.42 8.19
N VAL A 84 0.87 8.89 8.67
CA VAL A 84 0.59 9.08 10.10
C VAL A 84 -0.57 8.15 10.45
N ILE A 85 -0.37 7.29 11.45
CA ILE A 85 -1.23 6.12 11.72
C ILE A 85 -2.06 6.39 12.97
N ASP A 86 -2.85 7.46 12.89
CA ASP A 86 -3.78 7.92 13.94
C ASP A 86 -5.25 7.83 13.52
N GLY A 87 -5.52 7.35 12.30
CA GLY A 87 -6.85 7.33 11.71
C GLY A 87 -7.40 8.69 11.29
N GLU A 88 -6.64 9.78 11.44
CA GLU A 88 -7.09 11.12 11.07
C GLU A 88 -6.95 11.37 9.56
N LYS A 89 -8.00 11.98 8.99
CA LYS A 89 -8.04 12.36 7.57
C LYS A 89 -7.14 13.56 7.30
N ARG A 90 -6.29 13.44 6.29
CA ARG A 90 -5.41 14.51 5.78
C ARG A 90 -5.57 14.63 4.28
N THR A 91 -5.71 15.85 3.77
CA THR A 91 -5.94 16.11 2.35
C THR A 91 -4.71 16.76 1.73
N GLU A 92 -4.26 16.21 0.61
CA GLU A 92 -3.14 16.73 -0.17
C GLU A 92 -3.52 16.83 -1.65
N THR A 93 -2.93 17.79 -2.35
CA THR A 93 -3.07 17.88 -3.80
C THR A 93 -1.94 17.11 -4.46
N VAL A 94 -2.26 16.06 -5.22
CA VAL A 94 -1.30 15.24 -5.96
C VAL A 94 -1.45 15.46 -7.48
N PRO A 95 -0.36 15.49 -8.27
CA PRO A 95 -0.41 15.90 -9.68
C PRO A 95 -1.38 15.11 -10.57
N ILE A 96 -1.55 13.81 -10.31
CA ILE A 96 -2.38 12.93 -11.16
C ILE A 96 -3.84 12.89 -10.67
N PHE A 97 -4.07 12.96 -9.36
CA PHE A 97 -5.39 12.72 -8.78
C PHE A 97 -6.08 13.98 -8.22
N GLY A 98 -5.43 15.14 -8.27
CA GLY A 98 -5.93 16.36 -7.64
C GLY A 98 -5.96 16.23 -6.12
N GLU A 99 -7.00 16.75 -5.48
CA GLU A 99 -7.18 16.59 -4.03
C GLU A 99 -7.49 15.13 -3.67
N VAL A 100 -6.62 14.57 -2.84
CA VAL A 100 -6.75 13.22 -2.27
C VAL A 100 -6.71 13.33 -0.76
N THR A 101 -7.73 12.77 -0.12
CA THR A 101 -7.80 12.62 1.33
C THR A 101 -7.35 11.22 1.71
N MET A 102 -6.43 11.12 2.66
CA MET A 102 -5.87 9.88 3.14
C MET A 102 -5.97 9.78 4.66
N HIS A 103 -6.17 8.58 5.18
CA HIS A 103 -5.91 8.23 6.57
C HIS A 103 -5.44 6.80 6.66
N ALA A 104 -4.67 6.48 7.71
CA ALA A 104 -4.21 5.14 8.00
C ALA A 104 -4.42 4.80 9.47
N LYS A 105 -4.73 3.54 9.75
CA LYS A 105 -4.78 3.02 11.13
C LYS A 105 -4.32 1.56 11.15
N TYR A 106 -3.84 1.13 12.31
CA TYR A 106 -3.69 -0.29 12.57
C TYR A 106 -5.06 -0.93 12.79
N LEU A 107 -5.14 -2.21 12.43
CA LEU A 107 -6.25 -3.10 12.71
C LEU A 107 -5.70 -4.31 13.42
N ASP A 108 -6.42 -4.79 14.43
CA ASP A 108 -6.21 -6.13 14.94
C ASP A 108 -6.68 -7.14 13.88
N ARG A 109 -6.11 -8.35 13.89
CA ARG A 109 -6.36 -9.35 12.84
C ARG A 109 -7.82 -9.78 12.75
N ASP A 110 -8.53 -9.80 13.88
CA ASP A 110 -9.96 -10.13 13.94
C ASP A 110 -10.86 -9.00 13.40
N GLU A 111 -10.35 -7.77 13.31
CA GLU A 111 -11.01 -6.66 12.62
C GLU A 111 -10.86 -6.74 11.09
N VAL A 112 -9.95 -7.57 10.57
CA VAL A 112 -9.78 -7.76 9.13
C VAL A 112 -10.94 -8.59 8.56
N THR A 113 -11.64 -8.00 7.59
CA THR A 113 -12.76 -8.65 6.92
C THR A 113 -12.31 -9.54 5.75
N LEU A 114 -13.11 -10.55 5.43
CA LEU A 114 -12.90 -11.36 4.21
C LEU A 114 -13.00 -10.51 2.94
N GLU A 115 -13.83 -9.47 2.91
CA GLU A 115 -13.90 -8.58 1.74
C GLU A 115 -12.55 -7.91 1.45
N GLN A 116 -11.88 -7.40 2.50
CA GLN A 116 -10.56 -6.78 2.39
C GLN A 116 -9.47 -7.74 1.87
N THR A 117 -9.69 -9.06 1.98
CA THR A 117 -8.78 -10.10 1.48
C THR A 117 -9.36 -10.87 0.29
N PHE A 118 -10.37 -10.32 -0.38
CA PHE A 118 -11.03 -10.90 -1.55
C PHE A 118 -11.60 -12.32 -1.32
N GLY A 119 -12.01 -12.60 -0.08
CA GLY A 119 -12.53 -13.89 0.36
C GLY A 119 -11.46 -14.93 0.68
N ARG A 120 -10.16 -14.59 0.62
CA ARG A 120 -9.05 -15.54 0.80
C ARG A 120 -8.59 -15.67 2.24
N GLY A 121 -8.78 -14.63 3.06
CA GLY A 121 -8.12 -14.51 4.35
C GLY A 121 -6.63 -14.17 4.22
N ILE A 122 -5.93 -14.10 5.35
CA ILE A 122 -4.49 -13.83 5.44
C ILE A 122 -3.76 -15.16 5.68
N GLU A 123 -2.82 -15.51 4.80
CA GLU A 123 -1.99 -16.71 4.93
C GLU A 123 -0.75 -16.46 5.79
N GLY A 124 -0.54 -17.23 6.87
CA GLY A 124 0.65 -17.15 7.71
C GLY A 124 0.35 -16.97 9.20
N ASP A 125 1.42 -17.02 10.00
CA ASP A 125 1.36 -17.22 11.45
C ASP A 125 0.57 -16.12 12.19
N ALA A 126 -0.10 -16.52 13.27
CA ALA A 126 -1.05 -15.71 14.01
C ALA A 126 -0.38 -14.64 14.89
N GLU A 127 0.87 -14.84 15.30
CA GLU A 127 1.49 -14.03 16.37
C GLU A 127 1.82 -12.56 16.02
N LYS A 128 1.62 -12.12 14.78
CA LYS A 128 1.84 -10.73 14.32
C LYS A 128 0.52 -10.06 13.92
N ASP A 129 -0.44 -10.06 14.86
CA ASP A 129 -1.87 -9.75 14.72
C ASP A 129 -2.25 -8.33 14.26
N VAL A 130 -1.33 -7.58 13.65
CA VAL A 130 -1.60 -6.22 13.21
C VAL A 130 -1.60 -6.18 11.69
N ALA A 131 -2.64 -5.57 11.12
CA ALA A 131 -2.68 -5.12 9.74
C ALA A 131 -2.67 -3.58 9.71
N LEU A 132 -2.27 -2.99 8.59
CA LEU A 132 -2.39 -1.55 8.39
C LEU A 132 -3.45 -1.29 7.31
N LEU A 133 -4.52 -0.60 7.69
CA LEU A 133 -5.54 -0.14 6.76
C LEU A 133 -5.23 1.31 6.35
N GLU A 134 -5.01 1.50 5.06
CA GLU A 134 -4.93 2.80 4.40
C GLU A 134 -6.22 3.03 3.61
N VAL A 135 -6.80 4.21 3.73
CA VAL A 135 -7.96 4.63 2.95
C VAL A 135 -7.61 5.92 2.21
N THR A 136 -7.84 5.94 0.91
CA THR A 136 -7.59 7.10 0.03
C THR A 136 -8.86 7.46 -0.74
N GLU A 137 -9.19 8.74 -0.80
CA GLU A 137 -10.43 9.22 -1.40
C GLU A 137 -10.10 10.44 -2.28
N SER A 138 -10.50 10.43 -3.55
CA SER A 138 -10.45 11.63 -4.40
C SER A 138 -11.87 12.13 -4.63
N ALA A 139 -12.23 13.23 -3.98
CA ALA A 139 -13.55 13.85 -4.15
C ALA A 139 -13.74 14.35 -5.59
N GLY A 140 -12.70 14.96 -6.17
CA GLY A 140 -12.74 15.47 -7.54
C GLY A 140 -12.88 14.38 -8.61
N MET A 141 -12.33 13.19 -8.36
CA MET A 141 -12.40 12.05 -9.29
C MET A 141 -13.45 11.00 -8.94
N GLY A 142 -14.13 11.15 -7.79
CA GLY A 142 -15.26 10.34 -7.35
C GLY A 142 -14.93 8.89 -6.98
N TRP A 143 -13.66 8.58 -6.67
CA TRP A 143 -13.25 7.23 -6.27
C TRP A 143 -12.80 7.17 -4.82
N ARG A 144 -13.00 6.00 -4.22
CA ARG A 144 -12.51 5.64 -2.88
C ARG A 144 -11.72 4.34 -2.96
N GLY A 145 -10.54 4.35 -2.38
CA GLY A 145 -9.63 3.24 -2.26
C GLY A 145 -9.43 2.79 -0.82
N GLU A 146 -9.34 1.48 -0.64
CA GLU A 146 -8.89 0.84 0.59
C GLU A 146 -7.72 -0.07 0.26
N THR A 147 -6.64 0.06 1.03
CA THR A 147 -5.46 -0.77 0.91
C THR A 147 -5.18 -1.39 2.27
N LEU A 148 -5.34 -2.71 2.36
CA LEU A 148 -4.96 -3.48 3.54
C LEU A 148 -3.54 -4.01 3.35
N TRP A 149 -2.65 -3.63 4.26
CA TRP A 149 -1.26 -4.07 4.27
C TRP A 149 -1.12 -5.17 5.30
N VAL A 150 -0.54 -6.30 4.89
CA VAL A 150 -0.31 -7.47 5.73
C VAL A 150 0.99 -8.14 5.33
N PHE A 151 1.60 -8.87 6.26
CA PHE A 151 2.63 -9.83 5.92
C PHE A 151 2.01 -11.21 5.74
N GLU A 152 2.44 -11.92 4.70
CA GLU A 152 1.98 -13.27 4.40
C GLU A 152 3.15 -14.19 4.07
N MET A 153 2.93 -15.49 4.29
CA MET A 153 3.85 -16.54 3.89
C MET A 153 3.48 -17.04 2.49
N ILE A 154 4.17 -16.56 1.46
CA ILE A 154 3.95 -16.98 0.07
C ILE A 154 5.07 -17.93 -0.32
N ASN A 155 4.74 -19.20 -0.61
CA ASN A 155 5.72 -20.26 -0.90
C ASN A 155 6.82 -20.40 0.17
N GLY A 156 6.46 -20.19 1.44
CA GLY A 156 7.40 -20.22 2.57
C GLY A 156 8.25 -18.96 2.73
N GLU A 157 7.99 -17.91 1.95
CA GLU A 157 8.69 -16.63 2.05
C GLU A 157 7.82 -15.56 2.71
N HIS A 158 8.39 -14.83 3.68
CA HIS A 158 7.73 -13.73 4.38
C HIS A 158 7.66 -12.49 3.47
N ARG A 159 6.47 -12.14 2.97
CA ARG A 159 6.26 -11.08 1.97
C ARG A 159 5.28 -10.02 2.44
N LEU A 160 5.61 -8.76 2.16
CA LEU A 160 4.68 -7.63 2.33
C LEU A 160 3.64 -7.65 1.20
N CYS A 161 2.39 -7.84 1.56
CA CYS A 161 1.25 -7.87 0.66
C CYS A 161 0.36 -6.66 0.89
N LYS A 162 -0.20 -6.13 -0.20
CA LYS A 162 -1.22 -5.08 -0.15
C LYS A 162 -2.44 -5.51 -0.94
N TYR A 163 -3.57 -5.64 -0.27
CA TYR A 163 -4.86 -5.90 -0.88
C TYR A 163 -5.54 -4.57 -1.15
N ASN A 164 -5.72 -4.25 -2.43
CA ASN A 164 -6.27 -2.98 -2.86
C ASN A 164 -7.70 -3.18 -3.36
N ILE A 165 -8.61 -2.30 -2.94
CA ILE A 165 -10.00 -2.22 -3.43
C ILE A 165 -10.27 -0.76 -3.82
N ILE A 166 -10.63 -0.51 -5.08
CA ILE A 166 -11.16 0.78 -5.54
C ILE A 166 -12.63 0.65 -5.84
N ARG A 167 -13.40 1.62 -5.37
CA ARG A 167 -14.82 1.78 -5.68
C ARG A 167 -15.06 3.13 -6.33
N LYS A 168 -15.81 3.14 -7.44
CA LYS A 168 -16.25 4.36 -8.14
C LYS A 168 -17.54 4.06 -8.89
N ASN A 169 -18.57 4.91 -8.72
CA ASN A 169 -19.84 4.81 -9.44
C ASN A 169 -20.49 3.40 -9.41
N GLY A 170 -20.43 2.71 -8.26
CA GLY A 170 -20.96 1.36 -8.08
C GLY A 170 -20.12 0.24 -8.71
N GLN A 171 -19.00 0.57 -9.36
CA GLN A 171 -18.03 -0.39 -9.85
C GLN A 171 -16.92 -0.60 -8.81
N THR A 172 -16.40 -1.83 -8.74
CA THR A 172 -15.30 -2.22 -7.87
C THR A 172 -14.18 -2.85 -8.69
N ALA A 173 -12.94 -2.46 -8.42
CA ALA A 173 -11.74 -3.13 -8.93
C ALA A 173 -10.87 -3.56 -7.75
N THR A 174 -10.30 -4.76 -7.81
CA THR A 174 -9.43 -5.32 -6.77
C THR A 174 -8.09 -5.73 -7.36
N ALA A 175 -7.03 -5.62 -6.56
CA ALA A 175 -5.70 -6.14 -6.92
C ALA A 175 -4.84 -6.41 -5.68
N LYS A 176 -4.25 -7.61 -5.61
CA LYS A 176 -3.21 -7.95 -4.64
C LYS A 176 -1.84 -7.56 -5.20
N MET A 177 -1.08 -6.80 -4.42
CA MET A 177 0.31 -6.44 -4.72
C MET A 177 1.22 -7.16 -3.74
N VAL A 178 2.20 -7.90 -4.26
CA VAL A 178 3.21 -8.61 -3.45
C VAL A 178 4.55 -7.94 -3.65
N HIS A 179 5.28 -7.69 -2.56
CA HIS A 179 6.53 -6.95 -2.61
C HIS A 179 7.74 -7.83 -2.27
N ASP A 180 8.81 -7.64 -3.03
CA ASP A 180 10.16 -8.10 -2.75
C ASP A 180 10.87 -7.11 -1.83
N TYR A 181 11.43 -7.60 -0.72
CA TYR A 181 12.37 -6.85 0.08
C TYR A 181 13.70 -6.71 -0.68
N LEU A 182 14.21 -5.48 -0.73
CA LEU A 182 15.47 -5.10 -1.39
C LEU A 182 16.60 -4.80 -0.39
N GLY A 183 16.29 -4.66 0.90
CA GLY A 183 17.26 -4.31 1.94
C GLY A 183 16.85 -3.06 2.75
N PRO A 184 17.76 -2.56 3.60
CA PRO A 184 17.52 -1.36 4.39
C PRO A 184 17.34 -0.11 3.50
N PRO A 185 16.78 0.99 4.06
CA PRO A 185 16.71 2.28 3.39
C PRO A 185 18.10 2.78 2.96
N ASN A 186 18.15 3.51 1.85
CA ASN A 186 19.37 4.23 1.42
C ASN A 186 19.41 5.64 1.98
#